data_AF-A0A844YB07-F1
#
_entry.id   AF-A0A844YB07-F1
#
_cell.length_a   1.000
_cell.length_b   1.000
_cell.length_c   1.000
_cell.angle_alpha   90.00
_cell.angle_beta   90.00
_cell.angle_gamma   90.00
#
_symmetry.space_group_name_H-M   'P 1'
#
loop_
_entity.id
_entity.type
_entity.pdbx_description
1 polymer ?
#
loop_
_entity_poly.entity_id
_entity_poly.type
_entity_poly.pdbx_seq_one_letter_code
_entity_poly.pdbx_strand_id
1 'polypeptide(L)' 'MSATPKGNGFQATVTYSDGVSISSAEAFPTKAEAISAAAMKVLELPDRLEEIDASTAEG' A
#
# COMPACT_ATOMS: atom_id res chain seq x y z
N MET A 1 18.51 4.17 19.48
CA MET A 1 19.01 3.49 18.28
C MET A 1 17.96 3.65 17.20
N SER A 2 18.14 4.60 16.27
CA SER A 2 17.18 4.87 15.19
C SER A 2 17.77 4.34 13.91
N ALA A 3 17.39 3.12 13.54
CA ALA A 3 17.86 2.45 12.34
C ALA A 3 17.43 3.24 11.08
N THR A 4 18.42 3.73 10.35
CA THR A 4 18.35 4.38 9.02
C THR A 4 18.16 3.32 7.91
N PRO A 5 17.65 3.64 6.69
CA PRO A 5 17.99 4.82 5.91
C PRO A 5 16.80 5.66 5.46
N LYS A 6 17.06 6.97 5.44
CA LYS A 6 16.36 7.97 4.64
C LYS A 6 16.60 7.63 3.17
N GLY A 7 15.94 6.59 2.64
CA GLY A 7 16.02 6.24 1.23
C GLY A 7 15.58 7.46 0.41
N ASN A 8 16.35 7.84 -0.61
CA ASN A 8 16.11 9.04 -1.42
C ASN A 8 14.85 8.95 -2.32
N GLY A 9 13.87 8.13 -1.95
CA GLY A 9 12.69 7.82 -2.73
C GLY A 9 11.38 8.04 -1.96
N PHE A 10 10.30 8.14 -2.72
CA PHE A 10 8.92 8.22 -2.25
C PHE A 10 8.38 6.82 -1.97
N GLN A 11 7.62 6.71 -0.89
CA GLN A 11 6.76 5.55 -0.62
C GLN A 11 5.31 6.00 -0.66
N ALA A 12 4.43 5.09 -1.01
CA ALA A 12 2.99 5.29 -0.95
C ALA A 12 2.36 4.19 -0.10
N THR A 13 1.30 4.57 0.61
CA THR A 13 0.48 3.67 1.40
C THR A 13 -0.95 3.87 0.97
N VAL A 14 -1.60 2.78 0.56
CA VAL A 14 -3.04 2.73 0.28
C VAL A 14 -3.73 2.30 1.56
N THR A 15 -4.51 3.20 2.15
CA THR A 15 -5.32 2.91 3.33
C THR A 15 -6.78 2.77 2.92
N TYR A 16 -7.38 1.66 3.31
CA TYR A 16 -8.79 1.38 3.10
C TYR A 16 -9.62 1.91 4.26
N SER A 17 -10.91 2.15 4.02
CA SER A 17 -11.86 2.62 5.02
C SER A 17 -12.00 1.66 6.21
N ASP A 18 -11.73 0.37 6.00
CA ASP A 18 -11.73 -0.68 7.01
C ASP A 18 -10.50 -0.62 7.95
N GLY A 19 -9.53 0.26 7.68
CA GLY A 19 -8.30 0.40 8.47
C GLY A 19 -7.14 -0.47 7.99
N VAL A 20 -7.37 -1.36 7.02
CA VAL A 20 -6.29 -2.08 6.32
C VAL A 20 -5.42 -1.07 5.57
N SER A 21 -4.10 -1.21 5.70
CA SER A 21 -3.13 -0.35 5.01
C SER A 21 -2.10 -1.19 4.25
N ILE A 22 -1.99 -0.95 2.96
CA ILE A 22 -1.03 -1.62 2.07
C ILE A 22 0.04 -0.61 1.65
N SER A 23 1.27 -0.86 2.09
CA SER A 23 2.43 -0.03 1.78
C SER A 23 3.20 -0.56 0.58
N SER A 24 3.75 0.35 -0.21
CA SER A 24 4.72 0.00 -1.24
C SER A 24 5.91 -0.75 -0.63
N ALA A 25 6.39 -1.78 -1.33
CA ALA A 25 7.43 -2.68 -0.80
C ALA A 25 8.78 -1.96 -0.60
N GLU A 26 9.07 -0.97 -1.46
CA GLU A 26 10.35 -0.26 -1.54
C GLU A 26 10.11 1.24 -1.78
N ALA A 27 11.18 2.03 -1.75
CA ALA A 27 11.14 3.47 -2.02
C ALA A 27 11.46 3.76 -3.49
N PHE A 28 10.62 4.54 -4.16
CA PHE A 28 10.68 4.82 -5.59
C PHE A 28 11.18 6.24 -5.89
N PRO A 29 11.81 6.49 -7.04
CA PRO A 29 12.36 7.82 -7.32
C PRO A 29 11.29 8.89 -7.54
N THR A 30 10.05 8.51 -7.89
CA THR A 30 8.92 9.43 -8.04
C THR A 30 7.70 9.03 -7.21
N LYS A 31 6.87 10.02 -6.83
CA LYS A 31 5.59 9.77 -6.16
C LYS A 31 4.65 8.91 -7.03
N ALA A 32 4.67 9.14 -8.34
CA ALA A 32 3.84 8.38 -9.28
C ALA A 32 4.20 6.89 -9.26
N GLU A 33 5.49 6.55 -9.32
CA GLU A 33 5.95 5.16 -9.21
C GLU A 33 5.63 4.55 -7.86
N ALA A 34 5.79 5.32 -6.77
CA ALA A 34 5.45 4.84 -5.43
C ALA A 34 3.96 4.46 -5.33
N ILE A 35 3.06 5.31 -5.85
CA ILE A 35 1.62 5.06 -5.89
C ILE A 35 1.30 3.88 -6.80
N SER A 36 1.88 3.84 -8.00
CA SER A 36 1.68 2.72 -8.94
C SER A 36 2.12 1.40 -8.35
N ALA A 37 3.26 1.35 -7.66
CA ALA A 37 3.75 0.14 -7.02
C ALA A 37 2.87 -0.30 -5.84
N ALA A 38 2.40 0.65 -5.03
CA ALA A 38 1.44 0.35 -3.96
C ALA A 38 0.12 -0.19 -4.54
N ALA A 39 -0.38 0.41 -5.62
CA ALA A 39 -1.60 -0.04 -6.30
C ALA A 39 -1.42 -1.40 -6.99
N MET A 40 -0.27 -1.67 -7.63
CA MET A 40 0.02 -2.99 -8.19
C MET A 40 0.06 -4.05 -7.10
N LYS A 41 0.70 -3.76 -5.98
CA LYS A 41 0.79 -4.69 -4.84
C LYS A 41 -0.57 -5.01 -4.23
N VAL A 42 -1.49 -4.05 -4.25
CA VAL A 42 -2.91 -4.27 -3.92
C VAL A 42 -3.53 -5.26 -4.90
N LEU A 43 -3.35 -5.05 -6.21
CA LEU A 43 -3.90 -5.91 -7.26
C LEU A 43 -3.31 -7.33 -7.25
N GLU A 44 -2.09 -7.50 -6.75
CA GLU A 44 -1.43 -8.80 -6.57
C GLU A 44 -1.96 -9.60 -5.36
N LEU A 45 -2.81 -9.01 -4.51
CA LEU A 45 -3.37 -9.63 -3.32
C LEU A 45 -4.91 -9.79 -3.47
N PRO A 46 -5.38 -10.67 -4.37
CA PRO A 46 -6.81 -10.85 -4.63
C PRO A 46 -7.57 -11.29 -3.39
N ASP A 47 -7.01 -12.18 -2.55
CA ASP A 47 -7.66 -12.59 -1.29
C ASP A 47 -7.91 -11.39 -0.35
N ARG A 48 -6.96 -10.45 -0.29
CA ARG A 48 -7.12 -9.22 0.50
C ARG A 48 -8.15 -8.29 -0.12
N LEU A 49 -8.20 -8.20 -1.45
CA LEU A 49 -9.22 -7.43 -2.16
C LEU A 49 -10.62 -8.00 -1.91
N GLU A 50 -10.77 -9.33 -1.92
CA GLU A 50 -12.01 -10.01 -1.61
C GLU A 50 -12.41 -9.81 -0.14
N GLU A 51 -11.47 -9.90 0.80
CA GLU A 51 -11.72 -9.54 2.21
C GLU A 51 -12.16 -8.08 2.35
N ILE A 52 -11.56 -7.14 1.62
CA ILE A 52 -11.93 -5.72 1.66
C ILE A 52 -13.36 -5.50 1.13
N ASP A 53 -13.71 -6.18 0.03
CA ASP A 53 -15.06 -6.11 -0.55
C ASP A 53 -16.09 -6.73 0.41
N ALA A 54 -15.76 -7.85 1.03
CA ALA A 54 -16.59 -8.53 2.03
C ALA A 54 -16.77 -7.70 3.32
N SER A 55 -15.71 -7.08 3.84
CA SER A 55 -15.77 -6.18 5.01
C SER A 55 -16.54 -4.90 4.72
N THR A 56 -16.59 -4.44 3.46
CA THR A 56 -17.38 -3.27 3.06
C THR A 56 -18.89 -3.59 2.99
N ALA A 57 -19.26 -4.87 2.87
CA ALA A 57 -20.66 -5.31 2.77
C ALA A 57 -21.38 -5.44 4.14
N GLU A 58 -20.65 -5.31 5.26
CA GLU A 58 -21.26 -5.25 6.60
C GLU A 58 -21.46 -3.79 7.03
N GLY A 59 -22.50 -3.15 6.46
CA GLY A 59 -22.96 -1.80 6.83
C GLY A 59 -24.48 -1.73 6.91
#